data_AF-A0A2E3X5R4-F1
#
_entry.id   AF-A0A2E3X5R4-F1
#
_cell.length_a   1.000
_cell.length_b   1.000
_cell.length_c   1.000
_cell.angle_alpha   90.00
_cell.angle_beta   90.00
_cell.angle_gamma   90.00
#
_symmetry.space_group_name_H-M   'P 1'
#
loop_
_entity.id
_entity.type
_entity.pdbx_description
1 polymer ?
#
loop_
_entity_poly.entity_id
_entity_poly.type
_entity_poly.pdbx_seq_one_letter_code
_entity_poly.pdbx_strand_id
1 'polypeptide(L)'
;MGIYRPHVPWYAPQKYFDRFPLDSIQLPKYLDQDVVDLPEAAQKLTKSQWHEWIVANKQWKKAVQGYLASLSFADDMIGELLTALDDGPLADNTTVILWGDHGYHLGEKKHWEKFALWENTTRVPLIVFSPQHTKPNTRCENPVSLLDLYPTLVELCGLKSPPQKLEGQSFVDLLIYPDTVTERMAITTQGKNNHSVRSRQHRYIQYADGSEELYDHDNDPHEWTNLASDDRYAATKKRLMGFLPKINAEPLLPPKNSDTN
;
A
#
# COMPACT_ATOMS: atom_id res chain seq x y z
N MET A 1 0.09 -10.72 -15.89
CA MET A 1 -0.78 -11.59 -15.08
C MET A 1 -1.41 -10.73 -14.00
N GLY A 2 -2.69 -10.96 -13.65
CA GLY A 2 -3.36 -10.24 -12.57
C GLY A 2 -4.11 -11.23 -11.68
N ILE A 3 -3.86 -11.16 -10.37
CA ILE A 3 -4.54 -12.00 -9.38
C ILE A 3 -5.58 -11.14 -8.70
N TYR A 4 -6.85 -11.52 -8.83
CA TYR A 4 -7.96 -10.75 -8.27
C TYR A 4 -8.04 -10.85 -6.73
N ARG A 5 -7.59 -11.95 -6.16
CA ARG A 5 -7.60 -12.16 -4.71
C ARG A 5 -6.47 -11.37 -4.03
N PRO A 6 -6.69 -10.83 -2.82
CA PRO A 6 -7.81 -11.08 -1.90
C PRO A 6 -8.95 -10.04 -2.00
N HIS A 7 -9.22 -9.42 -3.16
CA HIS A 7 -10.34 -8.50 -3.29
C HIS A 7 -11.67 -9.17 -2.90
N VAL A 8 -12.53 -8.40 -2.21
CA VAL A 8 -13.89 -8.80 -1.82
C VAL A 8 -14.75 -9.14 -3.07
N PRO A 9 -15.70 -10.08 -3.01
CA PRO A 9 -16.05 -10.91 -1.85
C PRO A 9 -15.01 -12.01 -1.60
N TRP A 10 -14.72 -12.30 -0.33
CA TRP A 10 -13.71 -13.29 0.08
C TRP A 10 -14.19 -14.73 -0.09
N TYR A 11 -14.20 -15.19 -1.34
CA TYR A 11 -14.51 -16.58 -1.67
C TYR A 11 -13.23 -17.35 -2.01
N ALA A 12 -13.01 -18.42 -1.27
CA ALA A 12 -11.96 -19.40 -1.49
C ALA A 12 -12.51 -20.82 -1.25
N PRO A 13 -11.92 -21.87 -1.83
CA PRO A 13 -12.24 -23.25 -1.47
C PRO A 13 -12.10 -23.52 0.04
N GLN A 14 -12.94 -24.41 0.59
CA GLN A 14 -12.99 -24.72 2.02
C GLN A 14 -11.62 -25.05 2.63
N LYS A 15 -10.78 -25.79 1.89
CA LYS A 15 -9.42 -26.16 2.32
C LYS A 15 -8.55 -24.96 2.77
N TYR A 16 -8.82 -23.75 2.26
CA TYR A 16 -8.10 -22.54 2.68
C TYR A 16 -8.69 -21.92 3.94
N PHE A 17 -9.99 -22.04 4.18
CA PHE A 17 -10.60 -21.66 5.46
C PHE A 17 -10.13 -22.59 6.59
N ASP A 18 -9.95 -23.88 6.29
CA ASP A 18 -9.50 -24.88 7.24
C ASP A 18 -8.06 -24.61 7.76
N ARG A 19 -7.24 -23.88 6.98
CA ARG A 19 -5.90 -23.41 7.41
C ARG A 19 -5.96 -22.33 8.50
N PHE A 20 -7.10 -21.65 8.64
CA PHE A 20 -7.31 -20.57 9.60
C PHE A 20 -8.56 -20.81 10.45
N PRO A 21 -8.54 -21.78 11.40
CA PRO A 21 -9.68 -22.04 12.28
C PRO A 21 -10.13 -20.78 13.02
N LEU A 22 -11.44 -20.52 13.05
CA LEU A 22 -12.00 -19.24 13.54
C LEU A 22 -11.56 -18.90 14.98
N ASP A 23 -11.41 -19.91 15.83
CA ASP A 23 -11.02 -19.73 17.24
C ASP A 23 -9.56 -19.27 17.38
N SER A 24 -8.70 -19.60 16.41
CA SER A 24 -7.30 -19.16 16.37
C SER A 24 -7.09 -17.78 15.72
N ILE A 25 -8.10 -17.23 15.05
CA ILE A 25 -8.00 -15.95 14.35
C ILE A 25 -7.63 -14.83 15.33
N GLN A 26 -6.52 -14.16 15.01
CA GLN A 26 -6.10 -12.92 15.63
C GLN A 26 -6.61 -11.76 14.78
N LEU A 27 -7.21 -10.77 15.44
CA LEU A 27 -7.55 -9.51 14.79
C LEU A 27 -6.26 -8.71 14.56
N PRO A 28 -6.25 -7.79 13.58
CA PRO A 28 -5.20 -6.79 13.50
C PRO A 28 -5.05 -6.05 14.83
N LYS A 29 -3.84 -5.57 15.15
CA LYS A 29 -3.66 -4.66 16.29
C LYS A 29 -4.45 -3.39 16.03
N TYR A 30 -5.23 -2.96 17.01
CA TYR A 30 -6.09 -1.79 16.89
C TYR A 30 -6.18 -1.04 18.23
N LEU A 31 -6.49 0.24 18.14
CA LEU A 31 -6.77 1.11 19.28
C LEU A 31 -8.22 1.59 19.17
N ASP A 32 -9.04 1.39 20.21
CA ASP A 32 -10.48 1.72 20.18
C ASP A 32 -10.77 3.20 19.90
N GLN A 33 -9.86 4.08 20.35
CA GLN A 33 -9.95 5.52 20.27
C GLN A 33 -9.04 6.14 19.21
N ASP A 34 -8.59 5.34 18.24
CA ASP A 34 -7.69 5.74 17.13
C ASP A 34 -8.29 6.75 16.12
N VAL A 35 -9.45 7.33 16.48
CA VAL A 35 -10.16 8.33 15.68
C VAL A 35 -10.22 9.70 16.36
N VAL A 36 -9.77 9.80 17.62
CA VAL A 36 -9.97 10.97 18.47
C VAL A 36 -9.04 12.14 18.09
N ASP A 37 -7.83 11.84 17.66
CA ASP A 37 -6.80 12.81 17.27
C ASP A 37 -6.76 13.07 15.74
N LEU A 38 -7.66 12.43 15.00
CA LEU A 38 -7.80 12.62 13.57
C LEU A 38 -8.47 13.96 13.25
N PRO A 39 -8.03 14.70 12.23
CA PRO A 39 -8.76 15.86 11.74
C PRO A 39 -10.11 15.46 11.11
N GLU A 40 -11.02 16.42 10.95
CA GLU A 40 -12.38 16.16 10.44
C GLU A 40 -12.37 15.48 9.05
N ALA A 41 -11.47 15.89 8.15
CA ALA A 41 -11.30 15.26 6.84
C ALA A 41 -10.95 13.77 6.95
N ALA A 42 -10.04 13.40 7.85
CA ALA A 42 -9.62 12.03 8.11
C ALA A 42 -10.74 11.21 8.76
N GLN A 43 -11.48 11.78 9.73
CA GLN A 43 -12.60 11.11 10.39
C GLN A 43 -13.69 10.69 9.38
N LYS A 44 -13.98 11.54 8.38
CA LYS A 44 -14.93 11.22 7.30
C LYS A 44 -14.53 9.99 6.48
N LEU A 45 -13.24 9.67 6.40
CA LEU A 45 -12.74 8.49 5.68
C LEU A 45 -12.99 7.19 6.44
N THR A 46 -13.09 7.22 7.77
CA THR A 46 -13.15 6.00 8.60
C THR A 46 -14.38 5.11 8.35
N LYS A 47 -15.52 5.66 7.90
CA LYS A 47 -16.78 4.90 7.73
C LYS A 47 -17.18 4.09 8.99
N SER A 48 -16.97 4.65 10.19
CA SER A 48 -17.10 3.98 11.49
C SER A 48 -18.37 3.14 11.69
N GLN A 49 -19.52 3.59 11.16
CA GLN A 49 -20.80 2.88 11.26
C GLN A 49 -20.75 1.43 10.74
N TRP A 50 -19.96 1.17 9.69
CA TRP A 50 -19.83 -0.17 9.15
C TRP A 50 -19.01 -1.06 10.08
N HIS A 51 -17.90 -0.52 10.60
CA HIS A 51 -17.09 -1.24 11.58
C HIS A 51 -17.90 -1.59 12.84
N GLU A 52 -18.67 -0.63 13.37
CA GLU A 52 -19.57 -0.84 14.51
C GLU A 52 -20.58 -1.96 14.23
N TRP A 53 -21.18 -1.99 13.04
CA TRP A 53 -22.09 -3.07 12.63
C TRP A 53 -21.38 -4.44 12.60
N ILE A 54 -20.16 -4.52 12.04
CA ILE A 54 -19.37 -5.77 11.98
C ILE A 54 -19.08 -6.30 13.39
N VAL A 55 -18.69 -5.41 14.30
CA VAL A 55 -18.37 -5.75 15.70
C VAL A 55 -19.63 -6.21 16.42
N ALA A 56 -20.73 -5.45 16.33
CA ALA A 56 -22.00 -5.78 16.97
C ALA A 56 -22.55 -7.14 16.53
N ASN A 57 -22.31 -7.52 15.27
CA ASN A 57 -22.75 -8.79 14.70
C ASN A 57 -21.70 -9.92 14.83
N LYS A 58 -20.61 -9.73 15.58
CA LYS A 58 -19.53 -10.71 15.78
C LYS A 58 -18.93 -11.24 14.47
N GLN A 59 -18.85 -10.38 13.44
CA GLN A 59 -18.37 -10.75 12.11
C GLN A 59 -16.88 -10.48 11.89
N TRP A 60 -16.22 -9.72 12.78
CA TRP A 60 -14.84 -9.27 12.54
C TRP A 60 -13.86 -10.43 12.34
N LYS A 61 -13.85 -11.43 13.24
CA LYS A 61 -12.99 -12.61 13.06
C LYS A 61 -13.29 -13.38 11.77
N LYS A 62 -14.55 -13.45 11.34
CA LYS A 62 -14.94 -14.12 10.09
C LYS A 62 -14.46 -13.33 8.86
N ALA A 63 -14.50 -12.00 8.93
CA ALA A 63 -13.94 -11.13 7.89
C ALA A 63 -12.44 -11.35 7.74
N VAL A 64 -11.69 -11.34 8.85
CA VAL A 64 -10.25 -11.63 8.86
C VAL A 64 -9.96 -13.03 8.34
N GLN A 65 -10.73 -14.05 8.77
CA GLN A 65 -10.60 -15.42 8.26
C GLN A 65 -10.79 -15.48 6.74
N GLY A 66 -11.83 -14.84 6.20
CA GLY A 66 -12.09 -14.82 4.76
C GLY A 66 -10.96 -14.14 3.98
N TYR A 67 -10.43 -13.03 4.50
CA TYR A 67 -9.28 -12.35 3.91
C TYR A 67 -8.04 -13.27 3.89
N LEU A 68 -7.69 -13.90 5.01
CA LEU A 68 -6.54 -14.82 5.11
C LEU A 68 -6.70 -16.04 4.21
N ALA A 69 -7.89 -16.65 4.16
CA ALA A 69 -8.17 -17.77 3.27
C ALA A 69 -8.04 -17.38 1.79
N SER A 70 -8.55 -16.20 1.42
CA SER A 70 -8.43 -15.68 0.05
C SER A 70 -6.99 -15.34 -0.32
N LEU A 71 -6.21 -14.80 0.61
CA LEU A 71 -4.80 -14.51 0.43
C LEU A 71 -3.97 -15.80 0.30
N SER A 72 -4.22 -16.80 1.16
CA SER A 72 -3.53 -18.09 1.06
C SER A 72 -3.88 -18.84 -0.23
N PHE A 73 -5.11 -18.68 -0.73
CA PHE A 73 -5.44 -19.19 -2.05
C PHE A 73 -4.66 -18.48 -3.16
N ALA A 74 -4.54 -17.16 -3.10
CA ALA A 74 -3.73 -16.40 -4.05
C ALA A 74 -2.26 -16.86 -4.03
N ASP A 75 -1.71 -17.08 -2.83
CA ASP A 75 -0.34 -17.55 -2.60
C ASP A 75 -0.08 -18.91 -3.25
N ASP A 76 -0.95 -19.91 -3.03
CA ASP A 76 -0.84 -21.22 -3.69
C ASP A 76 -0.88 -21.08 -5.23
N MET A 77 -1.70 -20.18 -5.78
CA MET A 77 -1.76 -19.94 -7.23
C MET A 77 -0.51 -19.25 -7.79
N ILE A 78 0.15 -18.40 -6.99
CA ILE A 78 1.46 -17.85 -7.34
C ILE A 78 2.49 -18.98 -7.36
N GLY A 79 2.46 -19.88 -6.38
CA GLY A 79 3.34 -21.05 -6.32
C GLY A 79 3.26 -21.93 -7.57
N GLU A 80 2.05 -22.22 -8.07
CA GLU A 80 1.84 -22.96 -9.32
C GLU A 80 2.46 -22.24 -10.53
N LEU A 81 2.29 -20.92 -10.62
CA LEU A 81 2.86 -20.11 -11.70
C LEU A 81 4.39 -20.10 -11.65
N LEU A 82 4.98 -19.92 -10.47
CA LEU A 82 6.43 -19.91 -10.28
C LEU A 82 7.03 -21.28 -10.56
N THR A 83 6.38 -22.36 -10.13
CA THR A 83 6.82 -23.74 -10.46
C THR A 83 6.85 -23.95 -11.97
N ALA A 84 5.80 -23.54 -12.69
CA ALA A 84 5.77 -23.64 -14.14
C ALA A 84 6.82 -22.77 -14.85
N LEU A 85 7.18 -21.62 -14.27
CA LEU A 85 8.26 -20.78 -14.77
C LEU A 85 9.62 -21.44 -14.57
N ASP A 86 9.86 -21.99 -13.38
CA ASP A 86 11.12 -22.66 -13.00
C ASP A 86 11.37 -23.93 -13.84
N ASP A 87 10.33 -24.70 -14.16
CA ASP A 87 10.41 -25.85 -15.04
C ASP A 87 10.56 -25.48 -16.53
N GLY A 88 10.41 -24.18 -16.85
CA GLY A 88 10.42 -23.66 -18.20
C GLY A 88 11.81 -23.23 -18.70
N PRO A 89 12.01 -23.11 -20.02
CA PRO A 89 13.30 -22.71 -20.60
C PRO A 89 13.69 -21.24 -20.34
N LEU A 90 12.84 -20.47 -19.66
CA LEU A 90 13.04 -19.04 -19.39
C LEU A 90 13.34 -18.73 -17.91
N ALA A 91 13.43 -19.74 -17.04
CA ALA A 91 13.64 -19.56 -15.60
C ALA A 91 14.81 -18.61 -15.28
N ASP A 92 15.97 -18.84 -15.90
CA ASP A 92 17.20 -18.06 -15.66
C ASP A 92 17.21 -16.67 -16.32
N ASN A 93 16.20 -16.35 -17.13
CA ASN A 93 16.12 -15.10 -17.91
C ASN A 93 14.80 -14.36 -17.70
N THR A 94 14.14 -14.57 -16.56
CA THR A 94 12.88 -13.91 -16.23
C THR A 94 13.01 -13.06 -14.98
N THR A 95 12.70 -11.76 -15.11
CA THR A 95 12.46 -10.91 -13.95
C THR A 95 11.02 -11.09 -13.48
N VAL A 96 10.84 -11.39 -12.19
CA VAL A 96 9.54 -11.50 -11.53
C VAL A 96 9.37 -10.34 -10.56
N ILE A 97 8.28 -9.59 -10.71
CA ILE A 97 7.86 -8.56 -9.76
C ILE A 97 6.48 -8.96 -9.25
N LEU A 98 6.34 -9.15 -7.93
CA LEU A 98 5.07 -9.39 -7.25
C LEU A 98 4.71 -8.16 -6.44
N TRP A 99 3.55 -7.55 -6.70
CA TRP A 99 3.08 -6.39 -5.95
C TRP A 99 1.55 -6.35 -5.81
N GLY A 100 1.07 -5.55 -4.84
CA GLY A 100 -0.34 -5.19 -4.70
C GLY A 100 -0.63 -3.80 -5.29
N ASP A 101 -1.86 -3.56 -5.76
CA ASP A 101 -2.30 -2.26 -6.27
C ASP A 101 -2.60 -1.26 -5.14
N HIS A 102 -3.12 -1.76 -4.03
CA HIS A 102 -3.35 -1.01 -2.80
C HIS A 102 -3.33 -1.93 -1.57
N GLY A 103 -3.21 -1.34 -0.39
CA GLY A 103 -3.37 -2.04 0.89
C GLY A 103 -4.86 -2.22 1.26
N TYR A 104 -5.16 -2.70 2.47
CA TYR A 104 -6.53 -2.91 2.92
C TYR A 104 -6.63 -2.83 4.43
N HIS A 105 -7.52 -1.98 4.97
CA HIS A 105 -7.88 -2.04 6.38
C HIS A 105 -8.92 -3.14 6.62
N LEU A 106 -8.67 -3.94 7.66
CA LEU A 106 -9.56 -4.96 8.18
C LEU A 106 -10.13 -4.52 9.53
N GLY A 107 -10.52 -3.25 9.67
CA GLY A 107 -11.12 -2.69 10.89
C GLY A 107 -10.20 -1.80 11.72
N GLU A 108 -8.90 -1.73 11.42
CA GLU A 108 -7.99 -0.75 12.04
C GLU A 108 -8.50 0.66 11.81
N LYS A 109 -8.35 1.54 12.81
CA LYS A 109 -8.84 2.92 12.78
C LYS A 109 -10.35 3.02 12.48
N LYS A 110 -11.12 1.99 12.88
CA LYS A 110 -12.54 1.78 12.55
C LYS A 110 -12.86 1.82 11.05
N HIS A 111 -11.85 1.64 10.21
CA HIS A 111 -11.92 1.74 8.76
C HIS A 111 -11.83 0.37 8.09
N TRP A 112 -12.42 0.26 6.91
CA TRP A 112 -12.40 -0.91 6.07
C TRP A 112 -12.09 -0.49 4.63
N GLU A 113 -11.53 -1.39 3.84
CA GLU A 113 -11.13 -1.12 2.45
C GLU A 113 -9.88 -0.22 2.35
N LYS A 114 -9.74 0.53 1.25
CA LYS A 114 -8.51 1.19 0.84
C LYS A 114 -8.60 2.71 0.65
N PHE A 115 -9.77 3.31 0.90
CA PHE A 115 -10.04 4.69 0.53
C PHE A 115 -9.51 5.71 1.55
N ALA A 116 -8.25 5.54 1.96
CA ALA A 116 -7.56 6.41 2.91
C ALA A 116 -6.08 6.60 2.56
N LEU A 117 -5.42 7.51 3.25
CA LEU A 117 -4.02 7.89 3.05
C LEU A 117 -3.06 7.29 4.08
N TRP A 118 -3.56 6.46 5.00
CA TRP A 118 -2.77 5.78 6.04
C TRP A 118 -1.90 4.65 5.48
N GLU A 119 -0.95 4.17 6.28
CA GLU A 119 0.03 3.15 5.88
C GLU A 119 -0.65 1.88 5.36
N ASN A 120 -1.63 1.35 6.08
CA ASN A 120 -2.26 0.07 5.77
C ASN A 120 -3.05 0.06 4.44
N THR A 121 -3.43 1.22 3.88
CA THR A 121 -4.07 1.32 2.57
C THR A 121 -3.11 1.64 1.43
N THR A 122 -1.91 2.15 1.74
CA THR A 122 -0.99 2.73 0.75
C THR A 122 0.32 1.96 0.62
N ARG A 123 0.79 1.28 1.67
CA ARG A 123 1.94 0.37 1.60
C ARG A 123 1.48 -1.00 1.11
N VAL A 124 2.09 -1.46 0.04
CA VAL A 124 1.80 -2.73 -0.62
C VAL A 124 3.02 -3.65 -0.56
N PRO A 125 2.84 -4.98 -0.63
CA PRO A 125 3.97 -5.86 -0.90
C PRO A 125 4.60 -5.47 -2.24
N LEU A 126 5.94 -5.52 -2.29
CA LEU A 126 6.72 -5.44 -3.51
C LEU A 126 7.91 -6.38 -3.34
N ILE A 127 7.90 -7.49 -4.07
CA ILE A 127 8.97 -8.48 -4.09
C ILE A 127 9.51 -8.53 -5.51
N VAL A 128 10.82 -8.41 -5.66
CA VAL A 128 11.49 -8.43 -6.95
C VAL A 128 12.51 -9.54 -6.95
N PHE A 129 12.42 -10.41 -7.95
CA PHE A 129 13.48 -11.31 -8.38
C PHE A 129 13.90 -10.88 -9.76
N SER A 130 15.17 -10.56 -9.94
CA SER A 130 15.74 -10.24 -11.24
C SER A 130 17.11 -10.89 -11.35
N PRO A 131 17.32 -11.81 -12.32
CA PRO A 131 18.61 -12.43 -12.54
C PRO A 131 19.70 -11.36 -12.59
N GLN A 132 20.80 -11.59 -11.84
CA GLN A 132 21.97 -10.71 -11.77
C GLN A 132 21.79 -9.36 -11.03
N HIS A 133 20.56 -8.94 -10.71
CA HIS A 133 20.31 -7.65 -10.06
C HIS A 133 19.85 -7.78 -8.60
N THR A 134 19.26 -8.92 -8.23
CA THR A 134 18.78 -9.18 -6.86
C THR A 134 19.62 -10.22 -6.15
N LYS A 135 19.75 -10.09 -4.83
CA LYS A 135 20.35 -11.09 -3.94
C LYS A 135 19.26 -11.73 -3.07
N PRO A 136 19.24 -13.06 -2.86
CA PRO A 136 18.29 -13.69 -1.96
C PRO A 136 18.39 -13.14 -0.53
N ASN A 137 17.27 -13.16 0.19
CA ASN A 137 17.18 -12.76 1.60
C ASN A 137 17.63 -11.32 1.90
N THR A 138 17.53 -10.41 0.93
CA THR A 138 17.72 -8.98 1.17
C THR A 138 16.40 -8.26 1.38
N ARG A 139 16.44 -7.13 2.10
CA ARG A 139 15.31 -6.24 2.35
C ARG A 139 15.75 -4.80 2.16
N CYS A 140 14.95 -4.01 1.46
CA CYS A 140 15.17 -2.58 1.30
C CYS A 140 14.10 -1.81 2.11
N GLU A 141 14.53 -0.91 2.98
CA GLU A 141 13.62 -0.04 3.76
C GLU A 141 13.33 1.31 3.05
N ASN A 142 13.98 1.59 1.93
CA ASN A 142 13.76 2.84 1.22
C ASN A 142 12.36 2.85 0.58
N PRO A 143 11.62 3.96 0.68
CA PRO A 143 10.33 4.07 0.03
C PRO A 143 10.49 4.10 -1.49
N VAL A 144 9.63 3.35 -2.16
CA VAL A 144 9.47 3.34 -3.62
C VAL A 144 7.99 3.52 -3.96
N SER A 145 7.71 4.04 -5.15
CA SER A 145 6.36 4.23 -5.67
C SER A 145 6.03 3.17 -6.71
N LEU A 146 4.74 2.83 -6.88
CA LEU A 146 4.32 1.99 -8.01
C LEU A 146 4.59 2.65 -9.36
N LEU A 147 4.74 3.99 -9.41
CA LEU A 147 5.19 4.71 -10.61
C LEU A 147 6.64 4.37 -10.99
N ASP A 148 7.43 3.86 -10.05
CA ASP A 148 8.84 3.50 -10.25
C ASP A 148 8.98 2.16 -11.01
N LEU A 149 7.92 1.35 -11.07
CA LEU A 149 7.95 0.05 -11.75
C LEU A 149 8.28 0.20 -13.24
N TYR A 150 7.64 1.14 -13.93
CA TYR A 150 7.86 1.35 -15.37
C TYR A 150 9.31 1.71 -15.71
N PRO A 151 9.93 2.78 -15.14
CA PRO A 151 11.33 3.08 -15.42
C PRO A 151 12.29 1.99 -14.96
N THR A 152 11.98 1.27 -13.87
CA THR A 152 12.80 0.12 -13.42
C THR A 152 12.79 -1.00 -14.45
N LEU A 153 11.63 -1.34 -15.02
CA LEU A 153 11.53 -2.37 -16.06
C LEU A 153 12.23 -1.96 -17.36
N VAL A 154 12.16 -0.68 -17.75
CA VAL A 154 12.92 -0.16 -18.89
C VAL A 154 14.41 -0.40 -18.70
N GLU A 155 14.94 -0.09 -17.52
CA GLU A 155 16.35 -0.26 -17.19
C GLU A 155 16.77 -1.73 -17.13
N LEU A 156 16.02 -2.59 -16.42
CA LEU A 156 16.30 -4.02 -16.32
C LEU A 156 16.29 -4.72 -17.69
N CYS A 157 15.45 -4.26 -18.62
CA CYS A 157 15.40 -4.78 -19.99
C CYS A 157 16.46 -4.19 -20.92
N GLY A 158 17.32 -3.26 -20.44
CA GLY A 158 18.33 -2.59 -21.27
C GLY A 158 17.72 -1.73 -22.39
N LEU A 159 16.49 -1.26 -22.20
CA LEU A 159 15.80 -0.44 -23.20
C LEU A 159 16.24 1.03 -23.10
N LYS A 160 16.07 1.76 -24.20
CA LYS A 160 16.31 3.21 -24.20
C LYS A 160 15.29 3.90 -23.29
N SER A 161 15.74 4.95 -22.60
CA SER A 161 14.85 5.77 -21.78
C SER A 161 13.66 6.28 -22.60
N PRO A 162 12.44 6.22 -22.04
CA PRO A 162 11.26 6.71 -22.72
C PRO A 162 11.35 8.21 -23.01
N PRO A 163 10.80 8.69 -24.13
CA PRO A 163 10.87 10.11 -24.51
C PRO A 163 10.02 11.01 -23.61
N GLN A 164 8.98 10.47 -22.97
CA GLN A 164 8.15 11.22 -22.02
C GLN A 164 8.86 11.43 -20.69
N LYS A 165 8.58 12.56 -20.03
CA LYS A 165 9.01 12.79 -18.66
C LYS A 165 8.22 11.87 -17.73
N LEU A 166 8.94 11.06 -16.95
CA LEU A 166 8.36 10.23 -15.91
C LEU A 166 8.49 10.89 -14.54
N GLU A 167 7.49 10.68 -13.69
CA GLU A 167 7.54 11.07 -12.27
C GLU A 167 8.13 9.97 -11.39
N GLY A 168 7.99 8.72 -11.81
CA GLY A 168 8.67 7.58 -11.19
C GLY A 168 10.16 7.58 -11.50
N GLN A 169 10.94 6.99 -10.60
CA GLN A 169 12.39 6.86 -10.70
C GLN A 169 12.76 5.39 -10.61
N SER A 170 13.65 4.91 -11.49
CA SER A 170 14.12 3.53 -11.40
C SER A 170 14.68 3.23 -10.00
N PHE A 171 14.48 2.00 -9.52
CA PHE A 171 15.06 1.50 -8.27
C PHE A 171 16.02 0.33 -8.48
N VAL A 172 16.55 0.11 -9.69
CA VAL A 172 17.54 -0.95 -9.95
C VAL A 172 18.73 -0.87 -8.98
N ASP A 173 19.23 0.33 -8.69
CA ASP A 173 20.29 0.54 -7.69
C ASP A 173 19.92 0.00 -6.31
N LEU A 174 18.65 0.09 -5.90
CA LEU A 174 18.15 -0.43 -4.62
C LEU A 174 17.97 -1.96 -4.64
N LEU A 175 17.88 -2.59 -5.81
CA LEU A 175 17.91 -4.06 -5.92
C LEU A 175 19.32 -4.60 -5.66
N ILE A 176 20.35 -3.89 -6.15
CA ILE A 176 21.76 -4.28 -6.04
C ILE A 176 22.34 -3.88 -4.67
N TYR A 177 21.97 -2.69 -4.19
CA TYR A 177 22.46 -2.05 -2.97
C TYR A 177 21.28 -1.64 -2.05
N PRO A 178 20.59 -2.61 -1.42
CA PRO A 178 19.36 -2.36 -0.65
C PRO A 178 19.54 -1.45 0.57
N ASP A 179 20.75 -1.39 1.13
CA ASP A 179 21.08 -0.57 2.30
C ASP A 179 21.48 0.87 1.94
N THR A 180 21.41 1.25 0.66
CA THR A 180 21.73 2.62 0.23
C THR A 180 20.83 3.62 0.95
N VAL A 181 21.43 4.59 1.63
CA VAL A 181 20.67 5.67 2.27
C VAL A 181 20.21 6.65 1.20
N THR A 182 18.90 6.88 1.11
CA THR A 182 18.31 7.80 0.14
C THR A 182 17.35 8.78 0.82
N GLU A 183 17.12 9.92 0.15
CA GLU A 183 16.04 10.86 0.48
C GLU A 183 14.78 10.61 -0.36
N ARG A 184 14.61 9.38 -0.91
CA ARG A 184 13.41 9.03 -1.68
C ARG A 184 12.17 9.21 -0.82
N MET A 185 11.08 9.59 -1.48
CA MET A 185 9.75 9.69 -0.90
C MET A 185 8.77 8.94 -1.80
N ALA A 186 7.82 8.24 -1.20
CA ALA A 186 6.64 7.76 -1.90
C ALA A 186 5.49 8.75 -1.67
N ILE A 187 4.79 9.14 -2.74
CA ILE A 187 3.65 10.05 -2.68
C ILE A 187 2.40 9.27 -3.06
N THR A 188 1.35 9.38 -2.26
CA THR A 188 0.02 8.83 -2.56
C THR A 188 -1.01 9.93 -2.56
N THR A 189 -1.96 9.89 -3.50
CA THR A 189 -3.01 10.89 -3.66
C THR A 189 -4.38 10.23 -3.59
N GLN A 190 -5.31 10.82 -2.84
CA GLN A 190 -6.71 10.38 -2.74
C GLN A 190 -7.60 11.56 -3.13
N GLY A 191 -8.12 11.57 -4.35
CA GLY A 191 -8.82 12.74 -4.88
C GLY A 191 -7.93 13.98 -4.98
N LYS A 192 -8.56 15.14 -5.23
CA LYS A 192 -7.83 16.41 -5.43
C LYS A 192 -7.37 16.97 -4.09
N ASN A 193 -6.10 17.40 -4.01
CA ASN A 193 -5.48 18.07 -2.86
C ASN A 193 -5.39 17.22 -1.56
N ASN A 194 -5.67 15.92 -1.57
CA ASN A 194 -5.32 15.05 -0.44
C ASN A 194 -4.12 14.18 -0.80
N HIS A 195 -3.04 14.34 -0.05
CA HIS A 195 -1.76 13.67 -0.31
C HIS A 195 -1.14 13.11 0.95
N SER A 196 -0.47 11.97 0.79
CA SER A 196 0.47 11.43 1.75
C SER A 196 1.88 11.45 1.17
N VAL A 197 2.86 11.82 1.98
CA VAL A 197 4.29 11.72 1.72
C VAL A 197 4.90 10.76 2.73
N ARG A 198 5.41 9.63 2.24
CA ARG A 198 6.07 8.59 3.05
C ARG A 198 7.58 8.60 2.79
N SER A 199 8.33 9.01 3.81
CA SER A 199 9.79 8.81 3.88
C SER A 199 10.13 7.42 4.42
N ARG A 200 11.39 7.10 4.75
CA ARG A 200 11.73 5.87 5.49
C ARG A 200 11.12 5.84 6.90
N GLN A 201 11.13 6.96 7.62
CA GLN A 201 10.77 7.02 9.05
C GLN A 201 9.43 7.66 9.34
N HIS A 202 9.00 8.60 8.50
CA HIS A 202 7.82 9.42 8.78
C HIS A 202 6.83 9.37 7.63
N ARG A 203 5.55 9.46 7.98
CA ARG A 203 4.45 9.76 7.05
C ARG A 203 3.86 11.11 7.39
N TYR A 204 3.69 11.96 6.39
CA TYR A 204 2.95 13.21 6.50
C TYR A 204 1.75 13.17 5.57
N ILE A 205 0.58 13.59 6.06
CA ILE A 205 -0.67 13.64 5.29
C ILE A 205 -1.18 15.08 5.31
N GLN A 206 -1.57 15.60 4.15
CA GLN A 206 -2.32 16.85 4.03
C GLN A 206 -3.64 16.58 3.32
N TYR A 207 -4.72 17.11 3.86
CA TYR A 207 -6.05 17.06 3.26
C TYR A 207 -6.38 18.35 2.50
N ALA A 208 -7.41 18.28 1.67
CA ALA A 208 -7.88 19.38 0.84
C ALA A 208 -8.39 20.58 1.65
N ASP A 209 -8.82 20.37 2.90
CA ASP A 209 -9.23 21.43 3.83
C ASP A 209 -8.04 22.07 4.57
N GLY A 210 -6.81 21.61 4.30
CA GLY A 210 -5.58 22.07 4.92
C GLY A 210 -5.26 21.42 6.26
N SER A 211 -6.11 20.49 6.74
CA SER A 211 -5.78 19.70 7.92
C SER A 211 -4.65 18.70 7.64
N GLU A 212 -3.93 18.32 8.69
CA GLU A 212 -2.66 17.61 8.59
C GLU A 212 -2.59 16.44 9.57
N GLU A 213 -1.90 15.38 9.17
CA GLU A 213 -1.44 14.31 10.07
C GLU A 213 0.07 14.10 9.91
N LEU A 214 0.75 13.70 10.98
CA LEU A 214 2.15 13.32 10.95
C LEU A 214 2.39 12.11 11.86
N TYR A 215 3.05 11.09 11.34
CA TYR A 215 3.35 9.86 12.07
C TYR A 215 4.85 9.53 12.00
N ASP A 216 5.40 9.07 13.12
CA ASP A 216 6.75 8.56 13.26
C ASP A 216 6.69 7.02 13.31
N HIS A 217 7.03 6.36 12.20
CA HIS A 217 6.92 4.91 12.05
C HIS A 217 8.00 4.12 12.77
N ASP A 218 9.10 4.76 13.21
CA ASP A 218 10.11 4.07 14.01
C ASP A 218 9.58 3.83 15.45
N ASN A 219 8.73 4.73 15.95
CA ASN A 219 8.16 4.66 17.31
C ASN A 219 6.67 4.26 17.36
N ASP A 220 5.92 4.56 16.30
CA ASP A 220 4.49 4.33 16.15
C ASP A 220 4.18 3.71 14.78
N PRO A 221 4.49 2.41 14.58
CA PRO A 221 4.27 1.72 13.30
C PRO A 221 2.79 1.51 12.96
N HIS A 222 1.88 1.88 13.87
CA HIS A 222 0.43 1.72 13.69
C HIS A 222 -0.30 3.05 13.48
N GLU A 223 0.42 4.18 13.46
CA GLU A 223 -0.13 5.51 13.23
C GLU A 223 -1.25 5.88 14.22
N TRP A 224 -1.03 5.57 15.50
CA TRP A 224 -1.97 5.83 16.61
C TRP A 224 -1.85 7.22 17.22
N THR A 225 -0.76 7.94 16.97
CA THR A 225 -0.55 9.28 17.51
C THR A 225 -0.22 10.27 16.41
N ASN A 226 -1.15 11.19 16.15
CA ASN A 226 -0.94 12.30 15.24
C ASN A 226 -0.04 13.37 15.87
N LEU A 227 1.15 13.55 15.29
CA LEU A 227 2.19 14.48 15.74
C LEU A 227 2.16 15.83 15.00
N ALA A 228 1.16 16.10 14.16
CA ALA A 228 1.16 17.28 13.28
C ALA A 228 1.14 18.62 14.04
N SER A 229 0.62 18.64 15.27
CA SER A 229 0.56 19.79 16.16
C SER A 229 1.72 19.88 17.15
N ASP A 230 2.64 18.90 17.13
CA ASP A 230 3.77 18.86 18.05
C ASP A 230 4.96 19.69 17.50
N ASP A 231 5.28 20.78 18.18
CA ASP A 231 6.37 21.69 17.80
C ASP A 231 7.73 21.00 17.70
N ARG A 232 7.95 19.89 18.43
CA ARG A 232 9.18 19.08 18.33
C ARG A 232 9.39 18.51 16.92
N TYR A 233 8.30 18.30 16.18
CA TYR A 233 8.31 17.73 14.84
C TYR A 233 8.14 18.78 13.73
N ALA A 234 8.10 20.08 14.05
CA ALA A 234 7.86 21.15 13.08
C ALA A 234 8.85 21.15 11.91
N ALA A 235 10.14 20.88 12.16
CA ALA A 235 11.16 20.78 11.12
C ALA A 235 10.93 19.57 10.19
N THR A 236 10.59 18.41 10.75
CA THR A 236 10.24 17.20 9.99
C THR A 236 9.01 17.44 9.13
N LYS A 237 7.95 18.02 9.70
CA LYS A 237 6.73 18.38 8.98
C LYS A 237 7.03 19.30 7.79
N LYS A 238 7.76 20.40 8.04
CA LYS A 238 8.15 21.35 6.99
C LYS A 238 8.97 20.70 5.87
N ARG A 239 9.87 19.78 6.21
CA ARG A 239 10.66 19.03 5.21
C ARG A 239 9.76 18.18 4.33
N LEU A 240 8.85 17.40 4.92
CA LEU A 240 7.94 16.50 4.19
C LEU A 240 6.92 17.27 3.34
N MET A 241 6.39 18.38 3.85
CA MET A 241 5.53 19.30 3.09
C MET A 241 6.18 19.78 1.79
N GLY A 242 7.52 19.93 1.77
CA GLY A 242 8.27 20.34 0.57
C GLY A 242 8.17 19.35 -0.60
N PHE A 243 7.75 18.10 -0.34
CA PHE A 243 7.57 17.05 -1.36
C PHE A 243 6.13 16.93 -1.86
N LEU A 244 5.18 17.67 -1.29
CA LEU A 244 3.81 17.68 -1.80
C LEU A 244 3.77 18.13 -3.27
N PRO A 245 2.85 17.58 -4.08
CA PRO A 245 2.65 18.04 -5.45
C PRO A 245 2.37 19.55 -5.49
N LYS A 246 3.16 20.29 -6.29
CA LYS A 246 2.97 21.74 -6.49
C LYS A 246 1.79 22.05 -7.41
N ILE A 247 1.42 21.09 -8.26
CA ILE A 247 0.34 21.21 -9.23
C ILE A 247 -0.56 20.01 -9.03
N ASN A 248 -1.83 20.29 -8.70
CA ASN A 248 -2.87 19.29 -8.57
C ASN A 248 -3.77 19.32 -9.80
N ALA A 249 -3.76 18.23 -10.58
CA ALA A 249 -4.62 18.10 -11.74
C ALA A 249 -6.10 18.06 -11.32
N GLU A 250 -6.98 18.61 -12.16
CA GLU A 250 -8.41 18.39 -11.98
C GLU A 250 -8.73 16.89 -12.13
N PRO A 251 -9.66 16.35 -11.32
CA PRO A 251 -10.12 14.98 -11.51
C PRO A 251 -10.59 14.78 -12.95
N LEU A 252 -10.10 13.71 -13.58
CA LEU A 252 -10.69 13.23 -14.82
C LEU A 252 -12.10 12.73 -14.47
N LEU A 253 -13.10 13.55 -14.76
CA LEU A 253 -14.48 13.11 -14.67
C LEU A 253 -14.65 11.94 -15.63
N PRO A 254 -15.29 10.84 -15.22
CA PRO A 254 -15.68 9.82 -16.18
C PRO A 254 -16.47 10.54 -17.30
N PRO A 255 -16.31 10.12 -18.56
CA PRO A 255 -17.12 10.69 -19.63
C PRO A 255 -18.57 10.68 -19.15
N LYS A 256 -19.23 11.86 -19.17
CA LYS A 256 -20.69 11.90 -18.98
C LYS A 256 -21.22 10.84 -19.93
N ASN A 257 -21.97 9.85 -19.46
CA ASN A 257 -22.59 8.85 -20.31
C ASN A 257 -23.27 9.59 -21.47
N SER A 258 -22.62 9.63 -22.63
CA SER A 258 -23.22 10.01 -23.88
C SER A 258 -23.93 8.74 -24.33
N ASP A 259 -25.23 8.74 -24.12
CA ASP A 259 -26.21 7.84 -24.72
C ASP A 259 -26.00 6.33 -24.48
N THR A 260 -26.81 5.78 -23.58
CA THR A 260 -27.34 4.42 -23.77
C THR A 260 -28.85 4.51 -23.75
N ASN A 261 -29.42 4.15 -24.91
CA ASN A 261 -30.85 4.05 -25.25
C ASN A 261 -31.74 3.46 -24.16
#